data_AF-A0A8J4SLZ8-F1
#
_entry.id   AF-A0A8J4SLZ8-F1
#
_cell.length_a   1.000
_cell.length_b   1.000
_cell.length_c   1.000
_cell.angle_alpha   90.00
_cell.angle_beta   90.00
_cell.angle_gamma   90.00
#
_symmetry.space_group_name_H-M   'P 1'
#
loop_
_entity.id
_entity.type
_entity.pdbx_description
1 polymer ?
#
loop_
_entity_poly.entity_id
_entity_poly.type
_entity_poly.pdbx_seq_one_letter_code
_entity_poly.pdbx_strand_id
1 'polypeptide(L)'
;MQRFIRLSAAEAEAAMKPKLVEGKWMQPMISGRKVAMVKKHALRNGLVGTWEEGKGGWLESWDRPQKHHVMRPLKGHKNQRNEFERVKKVQAALEAMPTKIAEHKKALKLAKPLKGLDKWMTIEIAMAIAVFGVRYRLFECN
;
A
#
# COMPACT_ATOMS: atom_id res chain seq x y z
N MET A 1 -28.73 -37.67 11.92
CA MET A 1 -27.50 -38.47 12.04
C MET A 1 -27.76 -39.95 11.77
N GLN A 2 -28.87 -40.53 12.25
CA GLN A 2 -29.16 -41.97 12.06
C GLN A 2 -29.10 -42.45 10.61
N ARG A 3 -29.61 -41.68 9.63
CA ARG A 3 -29.49 -42.04 8.20
C ARG A 3 -28.04 -42.05 7.68
N PHE A 4 -27.17 -41.20 8.22
CA PHE A 4 -25.77 -41.10 7.79
C PHE A 4 -24.90 -42.21 8.36
N ILE A 5 -25.18 -42.62 9.60
CA ILE A 5 -24.44 -43.67 10.32
C ILE A 5 -24.63 -45.05 9.66
N ARG A 6 -25.72 -45.22 8.90
CA ARG A 6 -26.04 -46.44 8.15
C ARG A 6 -25.39 -46.51 6.76
N LEU A 7 -24.75 -45.43 6.32
CA LEU A 7 -24.06 -45.41 5.03
C LEU A 7 -22.74 -46.18 5.12
N SER A 8 -22.30 -46.74 3.99
CA SER A 8 -20.93 -47.21 3.84
C SER A 8 -19.95 -46.02 3.92
N ALA A 9 -18.67 -46.29 4.19
CA ALA A 9 -17.67 -45.22 4.30
C ALA A 9 -17.60 -44.34 3.05
N ALA A 10 -17.64 -44.95 1.86
CA ALA A 10 -17.58 -44.23 0.58
C ALA A 10 -18.80 -43.32 0.35
N GLU A 11 -20.00 -43.79 0.70
CA GLU A 11 -21.22 -43.00 0.60
C GLU A 11 -21.26 -41.87 1.63
N ALA A 12 -20.75 -42.13 2.85
CA ALA A 12 -20.64 -41.11 3.88
C ALA A 12 -19.70 -39.99 3.43
N GLU A 13 -18.57 -40.32 2.80
CA GLU A 13 -17.64 -39.35 2.23
C GLU A 13 -18.31 -38.51 1.13
N ALA A 14 -19.02 -39.15 0.20
CA ALA A 14 -19.73 -38.49 -0.88
C ALA A 14 -20.88 -37.59 -0.38
N ALA A 15 -21.50 -37.93 0.76
CA ALA A 15 -22.56 -37.14 1.38
C ALA A 15 -22.05 -35.85 2.05
N MET A 16 -20.77 -35.80 2.43
CA MET A 16 -20.14 -34.63 3.06
C MET A 16 -19.56 -33.62 2.07
N LYS A 17 -19.24 -34.06 0.84
CA LYS A 17 -18.64 -33.21 -0.20
C LYS A 17 -19.72 -32.60 -1.12
N PRO A 18 -19.56 -31.34 -1.56
CA PRO A 18 -20.43 -30.77 -2.59
C PRO A 18 -20.20 -31.50 -3.92
N LYS A 19 -21.24 -31.57 -4.76
CA LYS A 19 -21.19 -32.23 -6.07
C LYS A 19 -21.54 -31.23 -7.16
N LEU A 20 -20.88 -31.33 -8.31
CA LEU A 20 -21.23 -30.56 -9.49
C LEU A 20 -22.26 -31.35 -10.31
N VAL A 21 -23.46 -30.81 -10.44
CA VAL A 21 -24.56 -31.41 -11.21
C VAL A 21 -25.05 -30.36 -12.19
N GLU A 22 -25.04 -30.67 -13.50
CA GLU A 22 -25.55 -29.78 -14.56
C GLU A 22 -24.94 -28.36 -14.50
N GLY A 23 -23.63 -28.28 -14.23
CA GLY A 23 -22.90 -27.01 -14.15
C GLY A 23 -23.15 -26.19 -12.87
N LYS A 24 -23.95 -26.70 -11.92
CA LYS A 24 -24.20 -26.05 -10.63
C LYS A 24 -23.63 -26.86 -9.48
N TRP A 25 -23.00 -26.17 -8.52
CA TRP A 25 -22.53 -26.78 -7.29
C TRP A 25 -23.70 -27.01 -6.34
N MET A 26 -24.04 -28.28 -6.15
CA MET A 26 -25.07 -28.70 -5.21
C MET A 26 -24.48 -28.79 -3.80
N GLN A 27 -25.27 -28.35 -2.82
CA GLN A 27 -24.91 -28.45 -1.41
C GLN A 27 -24.74 -29.92 -0.99
N PRO A 28 -23.81 -30.21 -0.06
CA PRO A 28 -23.67 -31.55 0.47
C PRO A 28 -24.95 -31.99 1.19
N MET A 29 -25.20 -33.30 1.20
CA MET A 29 -26.36 -33.88 1.90
C MET A 29 -26.36 -33.54 3.40
N ILE A 30 -25.18 -33.30 3.96
CA ILE A 30 -24.98 -32.94 5.37
C ILE A 30 -24.21 -31.64 5.50
N SER A 31 -24.74 -30.72 6.31
CA SER A 31 -24.08 -29.45 6.61
C SER A 31 -22.82 -29.64 7.47
N GLY A 32 -21.88 -28.69 7.37
CA GLY A 32 -20.62 -28.73 8.12
C GLY A 32 -20.80 -28.88 9.64
N ARG A 33 -21.86 -28.30 10.22
CA ARG A 33 -22.20 -28.48 11.64
C ARG A 33 -22.50 -29.94 11.98
N LYS A 34 -23.30 -30.62 11.14
CA LYS A 34 -23.66 -32.03 11.35
C LYS A 34 -22.45 -32.94 11.14
N VAL A 35 -21.56 -32.62 10.19
CA VAL A 35 -20.27 -33.31 10.03
C VAL A 35 -19.42 -33.20 11.30
N ALA A 36 -19.30 -32.01 11.88
CA ALA A 36 -18.57 -31.83 13.14
C ALA A 36 -19.21 -32.61 14.32
N MET A 37 -20.54 -32.77 14.34
CA MET A 37 -21.21 -33.61 15.34
C MET A 37 -20.89 -35.10 15.15
N VAL A 38 -20.81 -35.58 13.91
CA VAL A 38 -20.36 -36.96 13.60
C VAL A 38 -18.93 -37.17 14.11
N LYS A 39 -18.01 -36.24 13.82
CA LYS A 39 -16.64 -36.32 14.32
C LYS A 39 -16.59 -36.39 15.85
N LYS A 40 -17.37 -35.54 16.55
CA LYS A 40 -17.49 -35.58 18.02
C LYS A 40 -18.07 -36.90 18.54
N HIS A 41 -19.04 -37.47 17.83
CA HIS A 41 -19.63 -38.76 18.19
C HIS A 41 -18.62 -39.91 18.02
N ALA A 42 -17.88 -39.93 16.92
CA ALA A 42 -16.82 -40.91 16.69
C ALA A 42 -15.71 -40.80 17.75
N LEU A 43 -15.29 -39.58 18.10
CA LEU A 43 -14.34 -39.31 19.18
C LEU A 43 -14.83 -39.84 20.53
N ARG A 44 -16.11 -39.61 20.87
CA ARG A 44 -16.70 -40.07 22.13
C ARG A 44 -16.74 -41.60 22.24
N ASN A 45 -16.94 -42.29 21.13
CA ASN A 45 -17.12 -43.74 21.10
C ASN A 45 -15.82 -44.49 20.75
N GLY A 46 -14.70 -43.80 20.57
CA GLY A 46 -13.41 -44.41 20.21
C GLY A 46 -13.34 -44.95 18.78
N LEU A 47 -14.22 -44.50 17.87
CA LEU A 47 -14.32 -44.96 16.47
C LEU A 47 -13.57 -44.02 15.52
N VAL A 48 -12.40 -43.54 15.92
CA VAL A 48 -11.54 -42.69 15.08
C VAL A 48 -10.51 -43.59 14.40
N GLY A 49 -10.39 -43.49 13.08
CA GLY A 49 -9.55 -44.35 12.24
C GLY A 49 -10.29 -45.55 11.64
N THR A 50 -11.44 -45.92 12.19
CA THR A 50 -12.29 -47.01 11.68
C THR A 50 -13.70 -46.52 11.37
N TRP A 51 -14.33 -47.09 10.34
CA TRP A 51 -15.74 -46.88 10.03
C TRP A 51 -16.49 -48.20 10.22
N GLU A 52 -17.39 -48.26 11.18
CA GLU A 52 -18.28 -49.41 11.39
C GLU A 52 -19.70 -49.06 10.93
N GLU A 53 -20.23 -49.80 9.97
CA GLU A 53 -21.59 -49.58 9.48
C GLU A 53 -22.61 -49.71 10.61
N GLY A 54 -23.49 -48.72 10.77
CA GLY A 54 -24.50 -48.69 11.83
C GLY A 54 -24.03 -48.12 13.17
N LYS A 55 -22.73 -48.09 13.46
CA LYS A 55 -22.15 -47.37 14.61
C LYS A 55 -21.52 -46.02 14.21
N GLY A 56 -21.10 -45.92 12.95
CA GLY A 56 -20.44 -44.78 12.36
C GLY A 56 -18.93 -44.83 12.56
N GLY A 57 -18.28 -43.70 12.39
CA GLY A 57 -16.85 -43.57 12.59
C GLY A 57 -16.32 -42.27 12.01
N TRP A 58 -15.01 -42.07 12.10
CA TRP A 58 -14.34 -40.95 11.46
C TRP A 58 -12.99 -41.38 10.92
N LEU A 59 -12.82 -41.33 9.60
CA LEU A 59 -11.55 -41.63 8.96
C LEU A 59 -10.62 -40.41 9.01
N GLU A 60 -9.34 -40.64 9.27
CA GLU A 60 -8.33 -39.57 9.33
C GLU A 60 -8.15 -38.86 7.98
N SER A 61 -8.35 -39.59 6.87
CA SER A 61 -8.34 -39.03 5.51
C SER A 61 -9.40 -37.95 5.27
N TRP A 62 -10.44 -37.88 6.11
CA TRP A 62 -11.50 -36.88 6.01
C TRP A 62 -11.15 -35.57 6.73
N ASP A 63 -10.06 -35.53 7.50
CA ASP A 63 -9.62 -34.31 8.15
C ASP A 63 -9.01 -33.33 7.17
N ARG A 64 -9.42 -32.06 7.31
CA ARG A 64 -8.84 -30.97 6.53
C ARG A 64 -7.51 -30.57 7.17
N PRO A 65 -6.46 -30.32 6.39
CA PRO A 65 -5.20 -29.84 6.93
C PRO A 65 -5.42 -28.50 7.64
N GLN A 66 -5.04 -28.43 8.90
CA GLN A 66 -5.17 -27.21 9.69
C GLN A 66 -4.14 -26.19 9.20
N LYS A 67 -4.61 -25.11 8.55
CA LYS A 67 -3.73 -24.00 8.17
C LYS A 67 -3.28 -23.29 9.44
N HIS A 68 -2.00 -23.38 9.75
CA HIS A 68 -1.41 -22.59 10.82
C HIS A 68 -1.35 -21.13 10.36
N HIS A 69 -1.93 -20.23 11.16
CA HIS A 69 -1.86 -18.80 10.86
C HIS A 69 -0.49 -18.27 11.32
N VAL A 70 0.48 -18.21 10.41
CA VAL A 70 1.73 -17.49 10.66
C VAL A 70 1.41 -16.00 10.69
N MET A 71 1.79 -15.33 11.77
CA MET A 71 1.64 -13.87 11.86
C MET A 71 2.44 -13.20 10.75
N ARG A 72 1.75 -12.43 9.91
CA ARG A 72 2.39 -11.59 8.89
C ARG A 72 3.18 -10.48 9.59
N PRO A 73 4.34 -10.06 9.06
CA PRO A 73 5.04 -8.89 9.59
C PRO A 73 4.16 -7.65 9.52
N LEU A 74 4.28 -6.78 10.52
CA LEU A 74 3.49 -5.55 10.58
C LEU A 74 3.91 -4.59 9.47
N LYS A 75 2.93 -3.99 8.78
CA LYS A 75 3.12 -2.99 7.71
C LYS A 75 3.79 -1.67 8.19
N GLY A 76 3.82 -1.43 9.49
CA GLY A 76 4.22 -0.16 10.10
C GLY A 76 3.22 0.99 9.85
N HIS A 77 3.46 2.14 10.49
CA HIS A 77 2.69 3.37 10.25
C HIS A 77 3.22 4.15 9.04
N LYS A 78 2.41 5.08 8.50
CA LYS A 78 2.83 5.96 7.38
C LYS A 78 4.11 6.73 7.70
N ASN A 79 4.26 7.20 8.94
CA ASN A 79 5.41 7.98 9.37
C ASN A 79 6.71 7.16 9.37
N GLN A 80 6.64 5.89 9.77
CA GLN A 80 7.78 4.96 9.76
C GLN A 80 8.19 4.61 8.33
N ARG A 81 7.20 4.34 7.45
CA ARG A 81 7.48 4.03 6.04
C ARG A 81 8.12 5.20 5.29
N ASN A 82 7.72 6.42 5.59
CA ASN A 82 8.14 7.61 4.85
C ASN A 82 9.31 8.35 5.53
N GLU A 83 9.90 7.79 6.58
CA GLU A 83 10.96 8.43 7.37
C GLU A 83 12.18 8.74 6.50
N PHE A 84 12.64 7.79 5.69
CA PHE A 84 13.78 7.95 4.80
C PHE A 84 13.59 9.09 3.79
N GLU A 85 12.40 9.18 3.20
CA GLU A 85 12.09 10.27 2.26
C GLU A 85 12.09 11.63 2.95
N ARG A 86 11.58 11.69 4.19
CA ARG A 86 11.55 12.92 4.99
C ARG A 86 12.97 13.36 5.34
N VAL A 87 13.84 12.43 5.77
CA VAL A 87 15.24 12.72 6.08
C VAL A 87 15.98 13.21 4.83
N LYS A 88 15.79 12.56 3.68
CA LYS A 88 16.38 12.98 2.40
C LYS A 88 15.98 14.41 2.02
N LYS A 89 14.72 14.78 2.19
CA LYS A 89 14.23 16.15 1.93
C LYS A 89 14.88 17.18 2.85
N VAL A 90 15.02 16.86 4.13
CA VAL A 90 15.66 17.74 5.11
C VAL A 90 17.13 17.93 4.77
N GLN A 91 17.86 16.85 4.46
CA GLN A 91 19.28 16.92 4.10
C GLN A 91 19.52 17.79 2.86
N ALA A 92 18.73 17.59 1.79
CA ALA A 92 18.82 18.42 0.59
C ALA A 92 18.50 19.90 0.88
N ALA A 93 17.57 20.18 1.80
CA ALA A 93 17.26 21.55 2.19
C ALA A 93 18.38 22.21 3.00
N LEU A 94 19.08 21.45 3.85
CA LEU A 94 20.23 21.92 4.61
C LEU A 94 21.42 22.23 3.68
N GLU A 95 21.70 21.35 2.72
CA GLU A 95 22.76 21.55 1.72
C GLU A 95 22.50 22.79 0.85
N ALA A 96 21.24 23.06 0.49
CA ALA A 96 20.85 24.24 -0.27
C ALA A 96 20.70 25.53 0.57
N MET A 97 20.91 25.47 1.89
CA MET A 97 20.71 26.63 2.76
C MET A 97 21.74 27.76 2.53
N PRO A 98 23.06 27.50 2.41
CA PRO A 98 24.05 28.56 2.23
C PRO A 98 23.85 29.36 0.93
N THR A 99 23.49 28.69 -0.16
CA THR A 99 23.24 29.32 -1.46
C THR A 99 22.03 30.25 -1.39
N LYS A 100 20.91 29.76 -0.83
CA LYS A 100 19.69 30.55 -0.62
C LYS A 100 19.93 31.76 0.28
N ILE A 101 20.74 31.62 1.34
CA ILE A 101 21.13 32.74 2.20
C ILE A 101 21.94 33.77 1.42
N ALA A 102 22.90 33.34 0.59
CA ALA A 102 23.72 34.23 -0.20
C ALA A 102 22.89 35.00 -1.26
N GLU A 103 21.99 34.30 -1.95
CA GLU A 103 21.05 34.89 -2.91
C GLU A 103 20.13 35.91 -2.24
N HIS A 104 19.53 35.55 -1.10
CA HIS A 104 18.67 36.45 -0.34
C HIS A 104 19.42 37.71 0.13
N LYS A 105 20.66 37.54 0.64
CA LYS A 105 21.50 38.69 1.04
C LYS A 105 21.86 39.58 -0.15
N LYS A 106 22.14 39.01 -1.34
CA LYS A 106 22.39 39.78 -2.56
C LYS A 106 21.13 40.55 -2.99
N ALA A 107 19.97 39.90 -3.00
CA ALA A 107 18.69 40.52 -3.32
C ALA A 107 18.38 41.70 -2.38
N LEU A 108 18.58 41.51 -1.07
CA LEU A 108 18.42 42.59 -0.08
C LEU A 108 19.38 43.76 -0.31
N LYS A 109 20.62 43.52 -0.77
CA LYS A 109 21.56 44.60 -1.09
C LYS A 109 21.11 45.36 -2.33
N LEU A 110 20.67 44.67 -3.38
CA LEU A 110 20.18 45.28 -4.62
C LEU A 110 18.87 46.06 -4.43
N ALA A 111 18.00 45.60 -3.53
CA ALA A 111 16.74 46.26 -3.23
C ALA A 111 16.90 47.56 -2.42
N LYS A 112 18.10 47.83 -1.85
CA LYS A 112 18.35 49.09 -1.15
C LYS A 112 18.37 50.24 -2.17
N PRO A 113 17.74 51.38 -1.85
CA PRO A 113 17.77 52.54 -2.74
C PRO A 113 19.21 53.03 -2.96
N LEU A 114 19.51 53.43 -4.19
CA LEU A 114 20.79 54.03 -4.55
C LEU A 114 21.00 55.33 -3.74
N LYS A 115 22.20 55.52 -3.18
CA LYS A 115 22.56 56.66 -2.34
C LYS A 115 23.78 57.39 -2.90
N GLY A 116 23.85 58.70 -2.66
CA GLY A 116 25.03 59.49 -3.00
C GLY A 116 25.32 59.52 -4.50
N LEU A 117 26.61 59.46 -4.86
CA LEU A 117 27.12 59.61 -6.23
C LEU A 117 26.49 58.63 -7.22
N ASP A 118 26.21 57.39 -6.83
CA ASP A 118 25.59 56.39 -7.72
C ASP A 118 24.18 56.80 -8.19
N LYS A 119 23.43 57.50 -7.33
CA LYS A 119 22.13 58.07 -7.70
C LYS A 119 22.29 59.22 -8.70
N TRP A 120 23.29 60.07 -8.51
CA TRP A 120 23.58 61.19 -9.42
C TRP A 120 24.07 60.70 -10.77
N MET A 121 25.03 59.77 -10.79
CA MET A 121 25.56 59.18 -12.03
C MET A 121 24.48 58.44 -12.81
N THR A 122 23.59 57.69 -12.14
CA THR A 122 22.47 57.03 -12.83
C THR A 122 21.45 58.02 -13.40
N ILE A 123 21.16 59.12 -12.70
CA ILE A 123 20.29 60.19 -13.21
C ILE A 123 20.96 60.94 -14.37
N GLU A 124 22.24 61.28 -14.26
CA GLU A 124 22.98 62.00 -15.31
C GLU A 124 23.18 61.15 -16.55
N ILE A 125 23.53 59.87 -16.41
CA ILE A 125 23.62 58.94 -17.54
C ILE A 125 22.24 58.73 -18.16
N ALA A 126 21.17 58.60 -17.38
CA ALA A 126 19.81 58.50 -17.91
C ALA A 126 19.37 59.78 -18.62
N MET A 127 19.70 60.96 -18.08
CA MET A 127 19.47 62.25 -18.73
C MET A 127 20.30 62.39 -20.01
N ALA A 128 21.57 62.01 -20.00
CA ALA A 128 22.43 62.05 -21.19
C ALA A 128 21.91 61.10 -22.28
N ILE A 129 21.44 59.90 -21.92
CA ILE A 129 20.79 58.99 -22.86
C ILE A 129 19.47 59.58 -23.37
N ALA A 130 18.66 60.22 -22.52
CA ALA A 130 17.41 60.84 -22.95
C ALA A 130 17.62 62.09 -23.84
N VAL A 131 18.69 62.86 -23.59
CA VAL A 131 19.00 64.12 -24.29
C VAL A 131 19.83 63.88 -25.56
N PHE A 132 20.80 62.96 -25.53
CA PHE A 132 21.70 62.66 -26.66
C PHE A 132 21.36 61.37 -27.41
N GLY A 133 20.63 60.42 -26.81
CA GLY A 133 20.30 59.12 -27.40
C GLY A 133 19.26 59.15 -28.53
N VAL A 134 18.70 60.33 -28.87
CA VAL A 134 17.90 60.52 -30.08
C VAL A 134 18.77 60.93 -31.29
N ARG A 135 20.03 61.34 -31.09
CA ARG A 135 20.87 61.91 -32.16
C ARG A 135 21.85 60.94 -32.84
N TYR A 136 21.81 59.64 -32.50
CA TYR A 136 22.66 58.59 -33.12
C TYR A 136 21.85 57.48 -33.83
N ARG A 137 20.68 57.79 -34.38
CA ARG A 137 19.95 56.88 -35.28
C ARG A 137 19.55 57.55 -36.60
N LEU A 138 20.51 58.25 -37.23
CA LEU A 138 20.32 58.85 -38.56
C LEU A 138 21.64 58.98 -39.37
N PHE A 139 22.70 58.25 -38.99
CA PHE A 139 23.97 58.24 -39.74
C PHE A 139 24.46 56.81 -40.00
N GLU A 140 23.54 55.92 -40.36
CA GLU A 140 23.85 54.65 -41.04
C GLU A 140 22.72 54.37 -42.04
N CYS A 141 22.81 54.98 -43.23
CA CYS A 141 22.28 54.50 -44.52
C CYS A 141 22.42 55.61 -45.59
N ASN A 142 23.36 55.39 -46.51
CA ASN A 142 23.66 56.12 -47.76
C ASN A 142 24.17 57.57 -47.66
#